data_AF-A0A8J9WPE3-F1
#
_entry.id   AF-A0A8J9WPE3-F1
#
_cell.length_a   1.000
_cell.length_b   1.000
_cell.length_c   1.000
_cell.angle_alpha   90.00
_cell.angle_beta   90.00
_cell.angle_gamma   90.00
#
_symmetry.space_group_name_H-M   'P 1'
#
loop_
_entity.id
_entity.type
_entity.pdbx_description
1 polymer ?
#
loop_
_entity_poly.entity_id
_entity_poly.type
_entity_poly.pdbx_seq_one_letter_code
_entity_poly.pdbx_strand_id
1 'polypeptide(L)'
;MSTTHSYATGAEREQAEAYFSDLLSYSLERLSKEPELLRADQDQLRRQAQEATKTHYRAFIAAAEGLETTLAELEGVSCHLDALAADLPALSSACDTFTQSAAQFAAKRSENKQLLKQHPVLLELLEVPQLMDACVRNGNYDDALDLRAFVAKMALLHADLKIVQQLVAEVEAASEAMLAGLMAKLRGPIQLPECLRIVGCLRRLAPFPEPELRRRFLQCREEWLAELVRELDDTNVYEYVKRLTDVHRLQLFDVVMQFRAIFSDDSSPQETVGGTSSGTSTESRDGGAVYSWAQHRLVFYLETLAGVLPRIGEGGSLASVLEHCMYCGMSLGRVGLDFRGLLVPLFEAQVLRLYANSVKAATDMFVMLLDVHKWVAMPAVAARVRQAGSTADPSTPKGEDSAGPPYALLEHAPLAVLTNGLLAAFNELRHCAPLSLCSSVAAILQEALEGAVRVMAHYRATRALEDTNSVHFEAACTAMTGSVVPYIAACFGRIYPGQGKLIDVRRATAALNAPPPVVEEGTPQPASSDTSALTSA
;
A
#
# COMPACT_ATOMS: atom_id res chain seq x y z
N MET A 1 92.85 -2.10 -71.78
CA MET A 1 93.13 -1.24 -72.96
C MET A 1 93.79 0.02 -72.42
N SER A 2 95.10 0.00 -72.15
CA SER A 2 96.22 0.22 -73.10
C SER A 2 96.25 1.63 -73.69
N THR A 3 96.94 2.54 -73.01
CA THR A 3 97.70 3.65 -73.60
C THR A 3 98.62 4.25 -72.53
N THR A 4 99.74 3.58 -72.25
CA THR A 4 100.88 4.21 -71.57
C THR A 4 101.59 5.09 -72.59
N HIS A 5 101.21 6.37 -72.64
CA HIS A 5 102.01 7.38 -73.31
C HIS A 5 103.37 7.49 -72.61
N SER A 6 104.42 7.07 -73.30
CA SER A 6 105.81 7.36 -72.98
C SER A 6 106.01 8.88 -73.11
N TYR A 7 105.83 9.60 -72.01
CA TYR A 7 106.30 10.97 -71.86
C TYR A 7 107.79 10.92 -71.54
N ALA A 8 108.65 11.00 -72.55
CA ALA A 8 110.03 11.43 -72.33
C ALA A 8 109.96 12.83 -71.73
N THR A 9 110.44 12.98 -70.50
CA THR A 9 110.17 14.16 -69.68
C THR A 9 110.97 15.35 -70.20
N GLY A 10 110.39 16.56 -70.18
CA GLY A 10 111.09 17.77 -70.63
C GLY A 10 112.46 17.97 -69.97
N ALA A 11 112.61 17.46 -68.73
CA ALA A 11 113.86 17.44 -67.98
C ALA A 11 114.96 16.58 -68.63
N GLU A 12 114.62 15.46 -69.27
CA GLU A 12 115.61 14.60 -69.94
C GLU A 12 116.17 15.25 -71.21
N ARG A 13 115.38 16.09 -71.90
CA ARG A 13 115.83 16.84 -73.09
C ARG A 13 116.77 17.99 -72.75
N GLU A 14 116.46 18.77 -71.72
CA GLU A 14 117.32 19.87 -71.25
C GLU A 14 118.68 19.36 -70.76
N GLN A 15 118.70 18.21 -70.07
CA GLN A 15 119.95 17.60 -69.61
C GLN A 15 120.81 17.07 -70.77
N ALA A 16 120.19 16.56 -71.83
CA ALA A 16 120.90 16.12 -73.03
C ALA A 16 121.53 17.30 -73.80
N GLU A 17 120.82 18.41 -73.98
CA GLU A 17 121.32 19.59 -74.69
C GLU A 17 122.49 20.28 -73.96
N ALA A 18 122.42 20.37 -72.63
CA ALA A 18 123.53 20.89 -71.81
C ALA A 18 124.80 20.04 -71.95
N TYR A 19 124.64 18.71 -71.95
CA TYR A 19 125.76 17.78 -72.11
C TYR A 19 126.39 17.85 -73.52
N PHE A 20 125.59 18.02 -74.57
CA PHE A 20 126.11 18.23 -75.93
C PHE A 20 126.88 19.55 -76.10
N SER A 21 126.45 20.61 -75.42
CA SER A 21 127.16 21.90 -75.39
C SER A 21 128.54 21.77 -74.74
N ASP A 22 128.64 21.03 -73.64
CA ASP A 22 129.90 20.78 -72.95
C ASP A 22 130.86 19.92 -73.80
N LEU A 23 130.35 18.95 -74.56
CA LEU A 23 131.14 18.09 -75.44
C LEU A 23 131.87 18.86 -76.56
N LEU A 24 131.24 19.91 -77.10
CA LEU A 24 131.81 20.77 -78.15
C LEU A 24 132.91 21.72 -77.64
N SER A 25 133.01 21.89 -76.32
CA SER A 25 134.02 22.75 -75.68
C SER A 25 135.33 22.01 -75.34
N TYR A 26 135.37 20.70 -75.53
CA TYR A 26 136.47 19.86 -75.09
C TYR A 26 137.60 19.73 -76.14
N SER A 27 138.85 19.71 -75.65
CA SER A 27 140.02 19.44 -76.48
C SER A 27 140.03 17.97 -76.95
N LEU A 28 140.61 17.71 -78.12
CA LEU A 28 140.57 16.39 -78.77
C LEU A 28 141.08 15.24 -77.87
N GLU A 29 142.05 15.49 -77.00
CA GLU A 29 142.53 14.51 -76.01
C GLU A 29 141.47 14.13 -74.97
N ARG A 30 140.63 15.08 -74.52
CA ARG A 30 139.57 14.82 -73.54
C ARG A 30 138.38 14.12 -74.19
N LEU A 31 138.01 14.53 -75.41
CA LEU A 31 136.95 13.87 -76.18
C LEU A 31 137.25 12.39 -76.46
N SER A 32 138.53 12.04 -76.65
CA SER A 32 138.95 10.65 -76.87
C SER A 32 138.78 9.74 -75.64
N LYS A 33 138.71 10.31 -74.42
CA LYS A 33 138.55 9.59 -73.15
C LYS A 33 137.14 9.65 -72.55
N GLU A 34 136.27 10.53 -73.08
CA GLU A 34 134.87 10.69 -72.68
C GLU A 34 134.03 9.38 -72.70
N PRO A 35 134.07 8.53 -73.75
CA PRO A 35 133.24 7.32 -73.78
C PRO A 35 133.66 6.28 -72.74
N GLU A 36 134.92 6.26 -72.32
CA GLU A 36 135.39 5.38 -71.24
C GLU A 36 134.90 5.89 -69.88
N LEU A 37 134.88 7.20 -69.66
CA LEU A 37 134.34 7.81 -68.44
C LEU A 37 132.84 7.57 -68.29
N LEU A 38 132.04 7.81 -69.33
CA LEU A 38 130.59 7.54 -69.30
C LEU A 38 130.27 6.06 -69.04
N ARG A 39 131.06 5.15 -69.61
CA ARG A 39 130.87 3.71 -69.40
C ARG A 39 131.20 3.31 -67.96
N ALA A 40 132.26 3.88 -67.39
CA ALA A 40 132.60 3.69 -65.99
C ALA A 40 131.49 4.21 -65.05
N ASP A 41 130.91 5.37 -65.37
CA ASP A 41 129.85 5.98 -64.58
C ASP A 41 128.51 5.21 -64.68
N GLN A 42 128.16 4.71 -65.87
CA GLN A 42 127.00 3.84 -66.05
C GLN A 42 127.15 2.53 -65.27
N ASP A 43 128.32 1.90 -65.33
CA ASP A 43 128.59 0.67 -64.57
C ASP A 43 128.59 0.92 -63.06
N GLN A 44 128.99 2.11 -62.61
CA GLN A 44 128.91 2.54 -61.22
C GLN A 44 127.44 2.73 -60.77
N LEU A 45 126.62 3.45 -61.53
CA LEU A 45 125.20 3.65 -61.21
C LEU A 45 124.42 2.34 -61.22
N ARG A 46 124.73 1.44 -62.16
CA ARG A 46 124.08 0.12 -62.22
C ARG A 46 124.44 -0.75 -61.02
N ARG A 47 125.70 -0.71 -60.59
CA ARG A 47 126.14 -1.37 -59.35
C ARG A 47 125.49 -0.73 -58.13
N GLN A 48 125.40 0.60 -58.04
CA GLN A 48 124.73 1.29 -56.94
C GLN A 48 123.24 0.97 -56.86
N ALA A 49 122.53 0.89 -57.99
CA ALA A 49 121.12 0.51 -58.02
C ALA A 49 120.91 -0.97 -57.66
N GLN A 50 121.77 -1.88 -58.15
CA GLN A 50 121.74 -3.29 -57.78
C GLN A 50 122.09 -3.50 -56.31
N GLU A 51 123.05 -2.76 -55.80
CA GLU A 51 123.45 -2.80 -54.40
C GLU A 51 122.35 -2.23 -53.51
N ALA A 52 121.74 -1.08 -53.86
CA ALA A 52 120.57 -0.52 -53.16
C ALA A 52 119.35 -1.46 -53.19
N THR A 53 119.09 -2.11 -54.32
CA THR A 53 118.01 -3.11 -54.42
C THR A 53 118.34 -4.34 -53.58
N LYS A 54 119.60 -4.75 -53.50
CA LYS A 54 120.03 -5.94 -52.73
C LYS A 54 120.18 -5.66 -51.23
N THR A 55 120.58 -4.47 -50.82
CA THR A 55 120.65 -4.05 -49.41
C THR A 55 119.26 -3.72 -48.87
N HIS A 56 118.36 -3.19 -49.69
CA HIS A 56 117.04 -2.76 -49.27
C HIS A 56 115.86 -3.57 -49.85
N TYR A 57 116.07 -4.78 -50.40
CA TYR A 57 114.96 -5.60 -50.96
C TYR A 57 113.84 -5.87 -49.93
N ARG A 58 114.20 -6.01 -48.64
CA ARG A 58 113.21 -6.19 -47.56
C ARG A 58 112.31 -4.97 -47.37
N ALA A 59 112.83 -3.76 -47.60
CA ALA A 59 112.01 -2.55 -47.50
C ALA A 59 111.00 -2.45 -48.65
N PHE A 60 111.40 -2.89 -49.86
CA PHE A 60 110.47 -2.95 -51.01
C PHE A 60 109.39 -4.02 -50.85
N ILE A 61 109.73 -5.21 -50.35
CA ILE A 61 108.74 -6.25 -50.07
C ILE A 61 107.80 -5.79 -48.96
N ALA A 62 108.33 -5.24 -47.85
CA ALA A 62 107.50 -4.70 -46.77
C ALA A 62 106.60 -3.53 -47.24
N ALA A 63 107.05 -2.71 -48.18
CA ALA A 63 106.23 -1.66 -48.77
C ALA A 63 105.11 -2.23 -49.66
N ALA A 64 105.39 -3.28 -50.44
CA ALA A 64 104.39 -3.96 -51.25
C ALA A 64 103.36 -4.72 -50.41
N GLU A 65 103.80 -5.49 -49.40
CA GLU A 65 102.95 -6.17 -48.43
C GLU A 65 102.10 -5.16 -47.62
N GLY A 66 102.69 -4.03 -47.23
CA GLY A 66 101.97 -2.93 -46.58
C GLY A 66 100.92 -2.30 -47.50
N LEU A 67 101.20 -2.18 -48.79
CA LEU A 67 100.24 -1.64 -49.76
C LEU A 67 99.08 -2.62 -50.03
N GLU A 68 99.37 -3.92 -50.10
CA GLU A 68 98.35 -4.97 -50.22
C GLU A 68 97.46 -5.03 -48.97
N THR A 69 98.07 -4.93 -47.79
CA THR A 69 97.33 -4.87 -46.51
C THR A 69 96.45 -3.63 -46.43
N THR A 70 96.96 -2.46 -46.81
CA THR A 70 96.16 -1.22 -46.78
C THR A 70 95.02 -1.22 -47.78
N LEU A 71 95.19 -1.83 -48.96
CA LEU A 71 94.10 -2.00 -49.92
C LEU A 71 93.03 -2.97 -49.40
N ALA A 72 93.42 -4.09 -48.79
CA ALA A 72 92.48 -5.04 -48.18
C ALA A 72 91.73 -4.41 -46.99
N GLU A 73 92.39 -3.62 -46.15
CA GLU A 73 91.74 -2.85 -45.09
C GLU A 73 90.77 -1.81 -45.66
N LEU A 74 91.12 -1.15 -46.77
CA LEU A 74 90.26 -0.17 -47.43
C LEU A 74 88.99 -0.82 -48.02
N GLU A 75 89.11 -2.00 -48.64
CA GLU A 75 87.97 -2.79 -49.10
C GLU A 75 87.10 -3.25 -47.91
N GLY A 76 87.72 -3.66 -46.81
CA GLY A 76 87.03 -3.95 -45.56
C GLY A 76 86.24 -2.75 -45.03
N VAL A 77 86.84 -1.55 -45.04
CA VAL A 77 86.16 -0.31 -44.65
C VAL A 77 85.00 0.02 -45.60
N SER A 78 85.18 -0.15 -46.91
CA SER A 78 84.11 0.04 -47.89
C SER A 78 82.93 -0.90 -47.61
N CYS A 79 83.20 -2.17 -47.34
CA CYS A 79 82.16 -3.17 -47.06
C CYS A 79 81.40 -2.86 -45.76
N HIS A 80 82.10 -2.42 -44.70
CA HIS A 80 81.46 -1.96 -43.47
C HIS A 80 80.63 -0.68 -43.67
N LEU A 81 81.08 0.25 -44.53
CA LEU A 81 80.32 1.45 -44.88
C LEU A 81 79.06 1.11 -45.68
N ASP A 82 79.13 0.16 -46.61
CA ASP A 82 77.97 -0.31 -47.36
C ASP A 82 76.95 -1.03 -46.47
N ALA A 83 77.42 -1.86 -45.52
CA ALA A 83 76.56 -2.48 -44.51
C ALA A 83 75.89 -1.43 -43.61
N LEU A 84 76.64 -0.41 -43.16
CA LEU A 84 76.10 0.69 -42.38
C LEU A 84 75.05 1.50 -43.17
N ALA A 85 75.31 1.74 -44.45
CA ALA A 85 74.37 2.42 -45.35
C ALA A 85 73.08 1.60 -45.57
N ALA A 86 73.18 0.27 -45.59
CA ALA A 86 72.03 -0.63 -45.71
C ALA A 86 71.19 -0.69 -44.41
N ASP A 87 71.82 -0.60 -43.23
CA ASP A 87 71.14 -0.66 -41.93
C ASP A 87 70.51 0.68 -41.50
N LEU A 88 71.02 1.81 -42.00
CA LEU A 88 70.55 3.17 -41.69
C LEU A 88 69.04 3.38 -41.96
N PRO A 89 68.46 2.94 -43.10
CA PRO A 89 67.02 3.02 -43.34
C PRO A 89 66.19 2.18 -42.36
N ALA A 90 66.67 0.99 -42.00
CA ALA A 90 66.00 0.13 -41.02
C ALA A 90 65.97 0.81 -39.65
N LEU A 91 67.10 1.39 -39.22
CA LEU A 91 67.18 2.18 -37.99
C LEU A 91 66.27 3.41 -38.03
N SER A 92 66.25 4.16 -39.14
CA SER A 92 65.36 5.31 -39.31
C SER A 92 63.89 4.91 -39.17
N SER A 93 63.48 3.83 -39.84
CA SER A 93 62.10 3.34 -39.76
C SER A 93 61.72 2.87 -38.36
N ALA A 94 62.66 2.25 -37.64
CA ALA A 94 62.47 1.84 -36.25
C ALA A 94 62.36 3.05 -35.31
N CYS A 95 63.16 4.10 -35.54
CA CYS A 95 63.07 5.37 -34.82
C CYS A 95 61.74 6.08 -35.07
N ASP A 96 61.25 6.10 -36.31
CA ASP A 96 59.95 6.71 -36.65
C ASP A 96 58.79 5.94 -35.99
N THR A 97 58.84 4.61 -36.05
CA THR A 97 57.86 3.72 -35.41
C THR A 97 57.89 3.86 -33.88
N PHE A 98 59.09 3.96 -33.29
CA PHE A 98 59.27 4.22 -31.87
C PHE A 98 58.71 5.58 -31.49
N THR A 99 58.95 6.62 -32.30
CA THR A 99 58.46 7.99 -32.03
C THR A 99 56.94 8.05 -32.09
N GLN A 100 56.31 7.40 -33.07
CA GLN A 100 54.84 7.27 -33.12
C GLN A 100 54.30 6.50 -31.91
N SER A 101 54.92 5.37 -31.58
CA SER A 101 54.49 4.55 -30.44
C SER A 101 54.64 5.30 -29.12
N ALA A 102 55.77 5.97 -28.91
CA ALA A 102 56.06 6.79 -27.74
C ALA A 102 55.05 7.95 -27.62
N ALA A 103 54.67 8.59 -28.73
CA ALA A 103 53.62 9.62 -28.72
C ALA A 103 52.26 9.06 -28.29
N GLN A 104 51.85 7.89 -28.78
CA GLN A 104 50.61 7.23 -28.35
C GLN A 104 50.65 6.84 -26.87
N PHE A 105 51.77 6.31 -26.37
CA PHE A 105 51.94 5.99 -24.95
C PHE A 105 51.96 7.25 -24.08
N ALA A 106 52.56 8.35 -24.55
CA ALA A 106 52.55 9.62 -23.84
C ALA A 106 51.13 10.20 -23.74
N ALA A 107 50.35 10.14 -24.83
CA ALA A 107 48.95 10.56 -24.84
C ALA A 107 48.11 9.73 -23.86
N LYS A 108 48.14 8.39 -23.95
CA LYS A 108 47.45 7.49 -23.02
C LYS A 108 47.90 7.69 -21.57
N ARG A 109 49.19 7.93 -21.33
CA ARG A 109 49.72 8.22 -19.99
C ARG A 109 49.22 9.57 -19.46
N SER A 110 49.07 10.56 -20.34
CA SER A 110 48.50 11.87 -19.99
C SER A 110 47.04 11.72 -19.59
N GLU A 111 46.23 11.01 -20.39
CA GLU A 111 44.83 10.69 -20.09
C GLU A 111 44.70 9.93 -18.77
N ASN A 112 45.49 8.87 -18.56
CA ASN A 112 45.49 8.10 -17.32
C ASN A 112 45.91 8.93 -16.11
N LYS A 113 46.90 9.82 -16.25
CA LYS A 113 47.27 10.75 -15.17
C LYS A 113 46.16 11.73 -14.85
N GLN A 114 45.42 12.20 -15.85
CA GLN A 114 44.27 13.07 -15.64
C GLN A 114 43.13 12.34 -14.93
N LEU A 115 42.81 11.11 -15.36
CA LEU A 115 41.84 10.24 -14.69
C LEU A 115 42.24 9.97 -13.23
N LEU A 116 43.51 9.65 -12.96
CA LEU A 116 44.00 9.42 -11.60
C LEU A 116 43.85 10.66 -10.72
N LYS A 117 44.09 11.85 -11.27
CA LYS A 117 43.89 13.12 -10.54
C LYS A 117 42.42 13.40 -10.20
N GLN A 118 41.51 13.05 -11.11
CA GLN A 118 40.07 13.27 -10.95
C GLN A 118 39.33 12.08 -10.33
N HIS A 119 40.04 10.98 -10.04
CA HIS A 119 39.46 9.75 -9.50
C HIS A 119 38.61 9.95 -8.24
N PRO A 120 38.99 10.76 -7.24
CA PRO A 120 38.16 10.96 -6.04
C PRO A 120 36.78 11.53 -6.36
N VAL A 121 36.70 12.51 -7.27
CA VAL A 121 35.44 13.14 -7.69
C VAL A 121 34.57 12.15 -8.48
N LEU A 122 35.20 11.32 -9.31
CA LEU A 122 34.51 10.25 -10.03
C LEU A 122 33.95 9.19 -9.07
N LEU A 123 34.68 8.86 -8.00
CA LEU A 123 34.22 7.93 -6.98
C LEU A 123 33.01 8.50 -6.23
N GLU A 124 33.09 9.75 -5.75
CA GLU A 124 31.97 10.43 -5.09
C GLU A 124 30.71 10.43 -5.97
N LEU A 125 30.87 10.64 -7.29
CA LEU A 125 29.78 10.61 -8.24
C LEU A 125 29.14 9.21 -8.40
N LEU A 126 29.98 8.17 -8.41
CA LEU A 126 29.53 6.77 -8.49
C LEU A 126 28.94 6.26 -7.17
N GLU A 127 29.23 6.92 -6.04
CA GLU A 127 28.66 6.60 -4.73
C GLU A 127 27.27 7.22 -4.51
N VAL A 128 26.82 8.16 -5.35
CA VAL A 128 25.52 8.83 -5.24
C VAL A 128 24.33 7.86 -5.12
N PRO A 129 24.22 6.76 -5.90
CA PRO A 129 23.11 5.83 -5.76
C PRO A 129 23.12 5.10 -4.42
N GLN A 130 24.31 4.72 -3.93
CA GLN A 130 24.47 4.08 -2.61
C GLN A 130 24.09 5.02 -1.48
N LEU A 131 24.46 6.30 -1.60
CA LEU A 131 24.08 7.35 -0.67
C LEU A 131 22.57 7.57 -0.69
N MET A 132 21.96 7.61 -1.87
CA MET A 132 20.51 7.72 -2.03
C MET A 132 19.78 6.55 -1.40
N ASP A 133 20.23 5.31 -1.62
CA ASP A 133 19.68 4.11 -0.97
C ASP A 133 19.79 4.17 0.56
N ALA A 134 20.87 4.73 1.09
CA ALA A 134 21.04 4.94 2.52
C ALA A 134 20.05 6.01 3.04
N CYS A 135 19.88 7.12 2.34
CA CYS A 135 18.90 8.17 2.67
C CYS A 135 17.47 7.62 2.68
N VAL A 136 17.09 6.83 1.66
CA VAL A 136 15.76 6.20 1.57
C VAL A 136 15.52 5.24 2.72
N ARG A 137 16.50 4.39 3.06
CA ARG A 137 16.40 3.45 4.21
C ARG A 137 16.30 4.16 5.56
N ASN A 138 17.01 5.28 5.71
CA ASN A 138 16.98 6.07 6.95
C ASN A 138 15.74 6.98 7.07
N GLY A 139 14.94 7.12 6.00
CA GLY A 139 13.74 7.97 5.98
C GLY A 139 14.00 9.45 5.69
N ASN A 140 15.24 9.80 5.32
CA ASN A 140 15.67 11.14 4.90
C ASN A 140 15.32 11.35 3.41
N TYR A 141 14.04 11.54 3.14
CA TYR A 141 13.54 11.65 1.77
C TYR A 141 13.91 12.97 1.08
N ASP A 142 14.10 14.05 1.84
CA ASP A 142 14.48 15.34 1.26
C ASP A 142 15.88 15.29 0.63
N ASP A 143 16.86 14.70 1.33
CA ASP A 143 18.21 14.50 0.82
C ASP A 143 18.21 13.57 -0.41
N ALA A 144 17.42 12.49 -0.38
CA ALA A 144 17.30 11.57 -1.51
C ALA A 144 16.72 12.26 -2.76
N LEU A 145 15.75 13.17 -2.59
CA LEU A 145 15.18 13.95 -3.68
C LEU A 145 16.17 14.97 -4.25
N ASP A 146 17.01 15.55 -3.41
CA ASP A 146 18.07 16.47 -3.85
C ASP A 146 19.15 15.74 -4.66
N LEU A 147 19.54 14.53 -4.24
CA LEU A 147 20.46 13.66 -5.00
C LEU A 147 19.87 13.28 -6.37
N ARG A 148 18.58 12.92 -6.42
CA ARG A 148 17.88 12.66 -7.68
C ARG A 148 17.90 13.89 -8.60
N ALA A 149 17.58 15.07 -8.07
CA ALA A 149 17.58 16.31 -8.85
C ALA A 149 18.99 16.64 -9.40
N PHE A 150 20.04 16.38 -8.60
CA PHE A 150 21.42 16.52 -9.04
C PHE A 150 21.75 15.60 -10.23
N VAL A 151 21.42 14.30 -10.15
CA VAL A 151 21.68 13.34 -11.23
C VAL A 151 20.84 13.65 -12.47
N ALA A 152 19.57 14.07 -12.31
CA ALA A 152 18.72 14.51 -13.41
C ALA A 152 19.30 15.74 -14.14
N LYS A 153 19.85 16.70 -13.38
CA LYS A 153 20.56 17.85 -13.96
C LYS A 153 21.81 17.41 -14.73
N MET A 154 22.59 16.46 -14.21
CA MET A 154 23.74 15.93 -14.94
C MET A 154 23.35 15.22 -16.24
N ALA A 155 22.24 14.48 -16.23
CA ALA A 155 21.73 13.82 -17.43
C ALA A 155 21.38 14.82 -18.54
N LEU A 156 20.88 16.00 -18.18
CA LEU A 156 20.61 17.09 -19.14
C LEU A 156 21.90 17.69 -19.72
N LEU A 157 22.98 17.78 -18.94
CA LEU A 157 24.24 18.36 -19.39
C LEU A 157 25.12 17.37 -20.18
N HIS A 158 25.05 16.08 -19.86
CA HIS A 158 25.97 15.05 -20.34
C HIS A 158 25.25 13.76 -20.79
N ALA A 159 24.28 13.90 -21.70
CA ALA A 159 23.42 12.80 -22.15
C ALA A 159 24.15 11.71 -22.97
N ASP A 160 25.31 12.04 -23.55
CA ASP A 160 26.13 11.17 -24.41
C ASP A 160 26.96 10.15 -23.63
N LEU A 161 27.18 10.36 -22.33
CA LEU A 161 28.00 9.51 -21.48
C LEU A 161 27.21 8.30 -20.95
N LYS A 162 27.65 7.09 -21.30
CA LYS A 162 27.04 5.82 -20.82
C LYS A 162 27.02 5.68 -19.29
N ILE A 163 28.05 6.21 -18.61
CA ILE A 163 28.13 6.17 -17.14
C ILE A 163 27.01 7.01 -16.52
N VAL A 164 26.71 8.17 -17.09
CA VAL A 164 25.61 9.04 -16.62
C VAL A 164 24.27 8.36 -16.85
N GLN A 165 24.09 7.66 -17.97
CA GLN A 165 22.88 6.87 -18.24
C GLN A 165 22.69 5.73 -17.23
N GLN A 166 23.76 5.04 -16.84
CA GLN A 166 23.72 4.01 -15.79
C GLN A 166 23.37 4.62 -14.42
N LEU A 167 23.99 5.74 -14.07
CA LEU A 167 23.72 6.46 -12.82
C LEU A 167 22.26 6.88 -12.71
N VAL A 168 21.67 7.39 -13.80
CA VAL A 168 20.25 7.74 -13.87
C VAL A 168 19.37 6.51 -13.65
N ALA A 169 19.70 5.37 -14.28
CA ALA A 169 18.93 4.15 -14.12
C ALA A 169 18.95 3.63 -12.66
N GLU A 170 20.10 3.67 -11.99
CA GLU A 170 20.22 3.26 -10.58
C GLU A 170 19.45 4.20 -9.64
N VAL A 171 19.53 5.52 -9.88
CA VAL A 171 18.79 6.53 -9.09
C VAL A 171 17.28 6.44 -9.30
N GLU A 172 16.81 6.15 -10.52
CA GLU A 172 15.38 5.92 -10.76
C GLU A 172 14.90 4.62 -10.09
N ALA A 173 15.70 3.55 -10.08
CA ALA A 173 15.37 2.34 -9.32
C ALA A 173 15.26 2.61 -7.80
N ALA A 174 16.18 3.40 -7.23
CA ALA A 174 16.10 3.84 -5.84
C ALA A 174 14.86 4.74 -5.59
N SER A 175 14.49 5.57 -6.57
CA SER A 175 13.29 6.41 -6.53
C SER A 175 12.00 5.59 -6.52
N GLU A 176 11.92 4.52 -7.31
CA GLU A 176 10.80 3.57 -7.33
C GLU A 176 10.67 2.84 -5.98
N ALA A 177 11.79 2.40 -5.40
CA ALA A 177 11.82 1.80 -4.07
C ALA A 177 11.34 2.79 -2.99
N MET A 178 11.76 4.05 -3.07
CA MET A 178 11.28 5.12 -2.19
C MET A 178 9.77 5.33 -2.33
N LEU A 179 9.25 5.40 -3.56
CA LEU A 179 7.81 5.54 -3.83
C LEU A 179 7.01 4.39 -3.19
N ALA A 180 7.46 3.14 -3.38
CA ALA A 180 6.82 1.97 -2.78
C ALA A 180 6.80 2.06 -1.24
N GLY A 181 7.92 2.47 -0.62
CA GLY A 181 8.02 2.67 0.82
C GLY A 181 7.12 3.79 1.35
N LEU A 182 7.04 4.92 0.64
CA LEU A 182 6.14 6.03 0.99
C LEU A 182 4.66 5.61 0.91
N MET A 183 4.28 4.87 -0.14
CA MET A 183 2.92 4.32 -0.28
C MET A 183 2.60 3.32 0.85
N ALA A 184 3.55 2.46 1.22
CA ALA A 184 3.37 1.52 2.33
C ALA A 184 3.15 2.24 3.67
N LYS A 185 3.84 3.36 3.92
CA LYS A 185 3.61 4.19 5.13
C LYS A 185 2.21 4.81 5.18
N LEU A 186 1.65 5.22 4.03
CA LEU A 186 0.28 5.74 3.97
C LEU A 186 -0.79 4.69 4.28
N ARG A 187 -0.48 3.40 4.07
CA ARG A 187 -1.33 2.24 4.43
C ARG A 187 -1.24 1.84 5.90
N GLY A 188 -0.59 2.65 6.74
CA GLY A 188 -0.41 2.37 8.16
C GLY A 188 -0.98 3.46 9.08
N PRO A 189 -0.77 3.32 10.39
CA PRO A 189 -1.07 4.37 11.35
C PRO A 189 -0.10 5.53 11.14
N ILE A 190 -0.63 6.67 10.69
CA ILE A 190 0.16 7.85 10.35
C ILE A 190 -0.52 9.12 10.87
N GLN A 191 0.30 10.00 11.45
CA GLN A 191 -0.14 11.30 11.97
C GLN A 191 -0.10 12.36 10.87
N LEU A 192 -0.87 13.44 11.05
CA LEU A 192 -0.97 14.51 10.05
C LEU A 192 0.40 15.12 9.62
N PRO A 193 1.35 15.43 10.53
CA PRO A 193 2.64 16.01 10.12
C PRO A 193 3.45 15.08 9.20
N GLU A 194 3.44 13.78 9.49
CA GLU A 194 4.13 12.78 8.67
C GLU A 194 3.40 12.57 7.34
N CYS A 195 2.06 12.64 7.31
CA CYS A 195 1.29 12.63 6.05
C CYS A 195 1.68 13.80 5.15
N LEU A 196 1.76 15.02 5.71
CA LEU A 196 2.15 16.22 4.98
C LEU A 196 3.56 16.07 4.41
N ARG A 197 4.50 15.55 5.20
CA ARG A 197 5.86 15.27 4.75
C ARG A 197 5.89 14.26 3.60
N ILE A 198 5.22 13.11 3.75
CA ILE A 198 5.17 12.07 2.72
C ILE A 198 4.51 12.61 1.44
N VAL A 199 3.36 13.29 1.54
CA VAL A 199 2.69 13.85 0.35
C VAL A 199 3.52 14.97 -0.28
N GLY A 200 4.23 15.77 0.51
CA GLY A 200 5.22 16.73 0.03
C GLY A 200 6.33 16.06 -0.78
N CYS A 201 6.91 14.95 -0.27
CA CYS A 201 7.90 14.16 -1.00
C CYS A 201 7.32 13.57 -2.29
N LEU A 202 6.07 13.10 -2.29
CA LEU A 202 5.39 12.58 -3.48
C LEU A 202 5.16 13.67 -4.53
N ARG A 203 4.78 14.88 -4.12
CA ARG A 203 4.66 16.04 -5.04
C ARG A 203 6.00 16.41 -5.66
N ARG A 204 7.09 16.39 -4.88
CA ARG A 204 8.46 16.64 -5.37
C ARG A 204 8.97 15.55 -6.30
N LEU A 205 8.66 14.28 -6.00
CA LEU A 205 9.01 13.14 -6.86
C LEU A 205 8.24 13.20 -8.19
N ALA A 206 7.02 13.77 -8.17
CA ALA A 206 6.09 13.92 -9.28
C ALA A 206 5.76 12.62 -10.07
N PRO A 207 5.51 11.47 -9.39
CA PRO A 207 5.15 10.23 -10.08
C PRO A 207 3.71 10.23 -10.60
N PHE A 208 2.84 11.09 -10.06
CA PHE A 208 1.42 11.16 -10.38
C PHE A 208 0.97 12.61 -10.55
N PRO A 209 -0.04 12.89 -11.41
CA PRO A 209 -0.74 14.15 -11.38
C PRO A 209 -1.55 14.31 -10.08
N GLU A 210 -1.77 15.54 -9.61
CA GLU A 210 -2.49 15.85 -8.36
C GLU A 210 -3.82 15.07 -8.17
N PRO A 211 -4.74 14.96 -9.16
CA PRO A 211 -5.97 14.18 -8.98
C PRO A 211 -5.73 12.67 -8.79
N GLU A 212 -4.66 12.12 -9.37
CA GLU A 212 -4.28 10.73 -9.11
C GLU A 212 -3.64 10.57 -7.74
N LEU A 213 -2.79 11.51 -7.31
CA LEU A 213 -2.20 11.53 -5.97
C LEU A 213 -3.29 11.50 -4.87
N ARG A 214 -4.34 12.30 -5.02
CA ARG A 214 -5.51 12.33 -4.12
C ARG A 214 -6.23 10.98 -4.06
N ARG A 215 -6.46 10.36 -5.22
CA ARG A 215 -7.07 9.03 -5.29
C ARG A 215 -6.19 7.96 -4.66
N ARG A 216 -4.89 7.98 -4.93
CA ARG A 216 -3.90 7.05 -4.33
C ARG A 216 -3.84 7.20 -2.81
N PHE A 217 -3.87 8.43 -2.32
CA PHE A 217 -3.97 8.70 -0.89
C PHE A 217 -5.22 8.03 -0.29
N LEU A 218 -6.40 8.29 -0.84
CA LEU A 218 -7.65 7.69 -0.35
C LEU A 218 -7.64 6.16 -0.46
N GLN A 219 -7.08 5.59 -1.53
CA GLN A 219 -6.93 4.14 -1.69
C GLN A 219 -6.03 3.53 -0.61
N CYS A 220 -4.89 4.14 -0.31
CA CYS A 220 -4.02 3.66 0.77
C CYS A 220 -4.72 3.72 2.14
N ARG A 221 -5.49 4.79 2.41
CA ARG A 221 -6.26 4.91 3.66
C ARG A 221 -7.43 3.92 3.72
N GLU A 222 -8.06 3.63 2.57
CA GLU A 222 -9.11 2.62 2.44
C GLU A 222 -8.59 1.23 2.75
N GLU A 223 -7.47 0.83 2.15
CA GLU A 223 -6.85 -0.49 2.39
C GLU A 223 -6.51 -0.67 3.87
N TRP A 224 -5.95 0.36 4.50
CA TRP A 224 -5.66 0.34 5.94
C TRP A 224 -6.93 0.21 6.80
N LEU A 225 -7.96 1.00 6.52
CA LEU A 225 -9.22 0.96 7.26
C LEU A 225 -9.96 -0.37 7.06
N ALA A 226 -9.93 -0.93 5.86
CA ALA A 226 -10.48 -2.25 5.57
C ALA A 226 -9.76 -3.35 6.36
N GLU A 227 -8.44 -3.29 6.44
CA GLU A 227 -7.64 -4.23 7.22
C GLU A 227 -7.96 -4.14 8.73
N LEU A 228 -8.05 -2.94 9.30
CA LEU A 228 -8.45 -2.75 10.70
C LEU A 228 -9.81 -3.35 11.02
N VAL A 229 -10.77 -3.24 10.10
CA VAL A 229 -12.10 -3.85 10.26
C VAL A 229 -12.04 -5.37 10.14
N ARG A 230 -11.20 -5.89 9.24
CA ARG A 230 -11.01 -7.33 9.03
C ARG A 230 -10.39 -8.04 10.24
N GLU A 231 -9.57 -7.33 11.02
CA GLU A 231 -8.93 -7.85 12.23
C GLU A 231 -9.85 -7.86 13.47
N LEU A 232 -11.06 -7.29 13.39
CA LEU A 232 -11.99 -7.28 14.51
C LEU A 232 -12.56 -8.68 14.81
N ASP A 233 -12.53 -9.07 16.08
CA ASP A 233 -13.14 -10.31 16.57
C ASP A 233 -14.67 -10.17 16.68
N ASP A 234 -15.41 -11.09 16.03
CA ASP A 234 -16.86 -11.12 15.98
C ASP A 234 -17.51 -12.13 16.96
N THR A 235 -16.70 -12.72 17.85
CA THR A 235 -17.15 -13.66 18.88
C THR A 235 -18.18 -13.03 19.82
N ASN A 236 -17.89 -11.84 20.34
CA ASN A 236 -18.84 -11.05 21.12
C ASN A 236 -19.40 -9.91 20.26
N VAL A 237 -20.64 -10.09 19.82
CA VAL A 237 -21.32 -9.16 18.91
C VAL A 237 -21.42 -7.73 19.48
N TYR A 238 -21.70 -7.60 20.77
CA TYR A 238 -21.86 -6.30 21.41
C TYR A 238 -20.53 -5.53 21.40
N GLU A 239 -19.44 -6.19 21.78
CA GLU A 239 -18.09 -5.60 21.75
C GLU A 239 -17.61 -5.36 20.31
N TYR A 240 -17.92 -6.27 19.39
CA TYR A 240 -17.62 -6.12 17.96
C TYR A 240 -18.22 -4.84 17.40
N VAL A 241 -19.53 -4.60 17.62
CA VAL A 241 -20.19 -3.39 17.10
C VAL A 241 -19.59 -2.13 17.72
N LYS A 242 -19.26 -2.12 19.01
CA LYS A 242 -18.60 -0.97 19.65
C LYS A 242 -17.24 -0.67 19.03
N ARG A 243 -16.40 -1.69 18.86
CA ARG A 243 -15.08 -1.54 18.21
C ARG A 243 -15.20 -1.12 16.75
N LEU A 244 -16.12 -1.72 16.00
CA LEU A 244 -16.43 -1.35 14.62
C LEU A 244 -16.81 0.14 14.52
N THR A 245 -17.66 0.60 15.44
CA THR A 245 -18.09 1.99 15.53
C THR A 245 -16.92 2.92 15.83
N ASP A 246 -16.05 2.55 16.77
CA ASP A 246 -14.88 3.36 17.14
C ASP A 246 -13.85 3.46 16.02
N VAL A 247 -13.59 2.35 15.32
CA VAL A 247 -12.72 2.31 14.14
C VAL A 247 -13.27 3.26 13.07
N HIS A 248 -14.55 3.18 12.71
CA HIS A 248 -15.13 4.09 11.73
C HIS A 248 -15.11 5.54 12.20
N ARG A 249 -15.46 5.81 13.47
CA ARG A 249 -15.49 7.16 14.04
C ARG A 249 -14.14 7.84 13.95
N LEU A 250 -13.08 7.15 14.42
CA LEU A 250 -11.73 7.71 14.47
C LEU A 250 -11.15 7.84 13.06
N GLN A 251 -11.24 6.78 12.26
CA GLN A 251 -10.54 6.76 10.97
C GLN A 251 -11.23 7.59 9.90
N LEU A 252 -12.56 7.65 9.85
CA LEU A 252 -13.24 8.59 8.94
C LEU A 252 -12.92 10.03 9.31
N PHE A 253 -12.91 10.36 10.60
CA PHE A 253 -12.55 11.71 11.05
C PHE A 253 -11.12 12.05 10.65
N ASP A 254 -10.16 11.19 10.99
CA ASP A 254 -8.73 11.43 10.73
C ASP A 254 -8.44 11.53 9.24
N VAL A 255 -8.97 10.63 8.41
CA VAL A 255 -8.73 10.67 6.96
C VAL A 255 -9.36 11.90 6.32
N VAL A 256 -10.59 12.29 6.71
CA VAL A 256 -11.22 13.52 6.21
C VAL A 256 -10.41 14.75 6.60
N MET A 257 -9.96 14.82 7.85
CA MET A 257 -9.14 15.94 8.32
C MET A 257 -7.77 15.98 7.64
N GLN A 258 -7.11 14.83 7.48
CA GLN A 258 -5.85 14.70 6.75
C GLN A 258 -6.00 15.13 5.30
N PHE A 259 -7.01 14.60 4.60
CA PHE A 259 -7.28 14.94 3.21
C PHE A 259 -7.51 16.44 3.04
N ARG A 260 -8.34 17.04 3.91
CA ARG A 260 -8.57 18.49 3.89
C ARG A 260 -7.28 19.26 4.13
N ALA A 261 -6.50 18.93 5.14
CA ALA A 261 -5.26 19.65 5.43
C ALA A 261 -4.21 19.55 4.31
N ILE A 262 -4.18 18.43 3.57
CA ILE A 262 -3.18 18.18 2.53
C ILE A 262 -3.58 18.78 1.17
N PHE A 263 -4.87 18.77 0.85
CA PHE A 263 -5.38 19.06 -0.50
C PHE A 263 -6.30 20.29 -0.59
N SER A 264 -6.71 20.92 0.51
CA SER A 264 -7.63 22.09 0.46
C SER A 264 -6.97 23.39 0.00
N ASP A 265 -5.63 23.48 -0.02
CA ASP A 265 -4.92 24.70 -0.43
C ASP A 265 -4.80 24.88 -1.96
N ASP A 266 -5.31 23.94 -2.76
CA ASP A 266 -5.28 24.00 -4.23
C ASP A 266 -6.42 24.81 -4.85
N SER A 267 -7.25 25.48 -4.04
CA SER A 267 -8.01 26.63 -4.53
C SER A 267 -7.03 27.79 -4.75
N SER A 268 -6.35 27.79 -5.90
CA SER A 268 -5.70 28.97 -6.42
C SER A 268 -6.66 30.16 -6.27
N PRO A 269 -6.24 31.31 -5.72
CA PRO A 269 -7.05 32.52 -5.75
C PRO A 269 -7.09 33.01 -7.19
N GLN A 270 -7.97 32.43 -8.01
CA GLN A 270 -8.26 32.96 -9.32
C GLN A 270 -9.16 34.18 -9.08
N GLU A 271 -8.53 35.33 -9.24
CA GLU A 271 -9.05 36.68 -9.13
C GLU A 271 -10.56 36.76 -9.44
N THR A 272 -11.32 37.14 -8.43
CA THR A 272 -12.67 37.68 -8.60
C THR A 272 -12.56 39.02 -9.34
N VAL A 273 -12.52 38.98 -10.67
CA VAL A 273 -12.91 40.11 -11.51
C VAL A 273 -14.35 39.85 -11.96
N GLY A 274 -15.22 40.79 -11.62
CA GLY A 274 -16.67 40.62 -11.58
C GLY A 274 -17.35 40.19 -12.88
N GLY A 275 -18.53 39.57 -12.72
CA GLY A 275 -19.44 39.29 -13.82
C GLY A 275 -20.54 38.30 -13.46
N THR A 276 -21.66 38.84 -12.98
CA THR A 276 -23.05 38.32 -13.14
C THR A 276 -23.38 36.85 -12.85
N SER A 277 -24.26 36.69 -11.87
CA SER A 277 -25.05 35.52 -11.51
C SER A 277 -25.66 34.76 -12.70
N SER A 278 -25.17 33.54 -12.94
CA SER A 278 -25.99 32.40 -13.36
C SER A 278 -25.54 31.15 -12.60
N GLY A 279 -26.39 30.67 -11.70
CA GLY A 279 -26.12 29.62 -10.71
C GLY A 279 -26.00 28.21 -11.29
N THR A 280 -24.86 27.92 -11.90
CA THR A 280 -24.29 26.56 -11.92
C THR A 280 -22.93 26.65 -11.27
N SER A 281 -22.93 26.69 -9.93
CA SER A 281 -21.71 26.61 -9.16
C SER A 281 -21.11 25.22 -9.38
N THR A 282 -20.02 25.17 -10.16
CA THR A 282 -18.99 24.13 -10.09
C THR A 282 -18.34 24.16 -8.70
N GLU A 283 -19.12 23.87 -7.67
CA GLU A 283 -18.66 23.75 -6.28
C GLU A 283 -17.78 22.50 -6.18
N SER A 284 -16.48 22.72 -5.98
CA SER A 284 -15.50 21.74 -5.47
C SER A 284 -15.33 20.45 -6.28
N ARG A 285 -14.62 20.50 -7.40
CA ARG A 285 -14.29 19.33 -8.24
C ARG A 285 -13.45 18.23 -7.56
N ASP A 286 -13.09 18.39 -6.28
CA ASP A 286 -12.10 17.54 -5.65
C ASP A 286 -12.34 17.27 -4.15
N GLY A 287 -13.00 18.19 -3.43
CA GLY A 287 -13.56 17.87 -2.11
C GLY A 287 -14.64 16.77 -2.19
N GLY A 288 -15.32 16.63 -3.33
CA GLY A 288 -16.28 15.55 -3.55
C GLY A 288 -15.68 14.14 -3.44
N ALA A 289 -14.40 13.95 -3.76
CA ALA A 289 -13.76 12.63 -3.74
C ALA A 289 -13.67 12.07 -2.32
N VAL A 290 -13.28 12.89 -1.34
CA VAL A 290 -13.20 12.45 0.06
C VAL A 290 -14.57 12.17 0.65
N TYR A 291 -15.61 12.96 0.31
CA TYR A 291 -16.96 12.67 0.78
C TYR A 291 -17.58 11.45 0.09
N SER A 292 -17.28 11.21 -1.19
CA SER A 292 -17.69 10.00 -1.89
C SER A 292 -17.06 8.76 -1.26
N TRP A 293 -15.75 8.81 -0.95
CA TRP A 293 -15.07 7.75 -0.21
C TRP A 293 -15.66 7.55 1.19
N ALA A 294 -15.86 8.63 1.95
CA ALA A 294 -16.44 8.55 3.29
C ALA A 294 -17.86 8.00 3.27
N GLN A 295 -18.67 8.39 2.28
CA GLN A 295 -20.02 7.86 2.07
C GLN A 295 -19.99 6.36 1.78
N HIS A 296 -19.08 5.89 0.92
CA HIS A 296 -18.92 4.45 0.65
C HIS A 296 -18.64 3.67 1.94
N ARG A 297 -17.75 4.18 2.81
CA ARG A 297 -17.47 3.54 4.11
C ARG A 297 -18.62 3.66 5.11
N LEU A 298 -19.39 4.74 5.10
CA LEU A 298 -20.60 4.85 5.91
C LEU A 298 -21.67 3.85 5.47
N VAL A 299 -21.86 3.64 4.17
CA VAL A 299 -22.79 2.62 3.65
C VAL A 299 -22.36 1.23 4.11
N PHE A 300 -21.08 0.88 3.94
CA PHE A 300 -20.53 -0.38 4.44
C PHE A 300 -20.77 -0.57 5.95
N TYR A 301 -20.55 0.47 6.75
CA TYR A 301 -20.79 0.44 8.19
C TYR A 301 -22.28 0.19 8.52
N LEU A 302 -23.20 0.88 7.84
CA LEU A 302 -24.64 0.73 8.05
C LEU A 302 -25.14 -0.66 7.61
N GLU A 303 -24.65 -1.20 6.50
CA GLU A 303 -24.97 -2.55 6.03
C GLU A 303 -24.45 -3.63 7.00
N THR A 304 -23.22 -3.46 7.49
CA THR A 304 -22.64 -4.36 8.50
C THR A 304 -23.46 -4.31 9.79
N LEU A 305 -23.84 -3.11 10.24
CA LEU A 305 -24.69 -2.93 11.41
C LEU A 305 -26.06 -3.60 11.22
N ALA A 306 -26.70 -3.43 10.06
CA ALA A 306 -27.96 -4.07 9.73
C ALA A 306 -27.90 -5.61 9.78
N GLY A 307 -26.77 -6.20 9.34
CA GLY A 307 -26.55 -7.65 9.39
C GLY A 307 -26.26 -8.18 10.80
N VAL A 308 -25.62 -7.38 11.65
CA VAL A 308 -25.10 -7.83 12.96
C VAL A 308 -26.04 -7.52 14.12
N LEU A 309 -26.75 -6.37 14.08
CA LEU A 309 -27.77 -5.99 15.08
C LEU A 309 -28.74 -7.13 15.41
N PRO A 310 -29.17 -7.95 14.43
CA PRO A 310 -30.01 -9.09 14.70
C PRO A 310 -29.55 -10.05 15.81
N ARG A 311 -28.24 -10.21 15.97
CA ARG A 311 -27.63 -11.16 16.90
C ARG A 311 -27.61 -10.63 18.35
N ILE A 312 -27.94 -9.36 18.59
CA ILE A 312 -28.02 -8.78 19.94
C ILE A 312 -29.38 -9.11 20.55
N GLY A 313 -29.39 -9.96 21.58
CA GLY A 313 -30.60 -10.48 22.23
C GLY A 313 -31.16 -9.63 23.38
N GLU A 314 -30.41 -8.65 23.87
CA GLU A 314 -30.72 -7.91 25.09
C GLU A 314 -31.01 -6.44 24.78
N GLY A 315 -32.09 -5.90 25.33
CA GLY A 315 -32.52 -4.51 25.14
C GLY A 315 -31.54 -3.50 25.75
N GLY A 316 -30.95 -3.82 26.90
CA GLY A 316 -29.91 -2.97 27.53
C GLY A 316 -28.65 -2.85 26.67
N SER A 317 -28.16 -3.97 26.15
CA SER A 317 -27.02 -4.02 25.23
C SER A 317 -27.32 -3.27 23.93
N LEU A 318 -28.53 -3.43 23.38
CA LEU A 318 -28.98 -2.71 22.19
C LEU A 318 -29.05 -1.18 22.41
N ALA A 319 -29.55 -0.74 23.57
CA ALA A 319 -29.62 0.68 23.94
C ALA A 319 -28.22 1.30 24.04
N SER A 320 -27.27 0.59 24.67
CA SER A 320 -25.88 1.06 24.77
C SER A 320 -25.21 1.15 23.39
N VAL A 321 -25.46 0.18 22.51
CA VAL A 321 -24.95 0.21 21.13
C VAL A 321 -25.56 1.37 20.34
N LEU A 322 -26.86 1.66 20.51
CA LEU A 322 -27.52 2.80 19.88
C LEU A 322 -26.88 4.12 20.33
N GLU A 323 -26.67 4.31 21.64
CA GLU A 323 -26.02 5.51 22.18
C GLU A 323 -24.62 5.70 21.60
N HIS A 324 -23.84 4.61 21.50
CA HIS A 324 -22.50 4.63 20.91
C HIS A 324 -22.53 5.01 19.42
N CYS A 325 -23.46 4.45 18.65
CA CYS A 325 -23.66 4.80 17.24
C CYS A 325 -24.13 6.24 17.05
N MET A 326 -25.03 6.71 17.90
CA MET A 326 -25.53 8.09 17.89
C MET A 326 -24.41 9.09 18.21
N TYR A 327 -23.56 8.77 19.19
CA TYR A 327 -22.37 9.56 19.49
C TYR A 327 -21.40 9.59 18.29
N CYS A 328 -21.18 8.45 17.62
CA CYS A 328 -20.38 8.39 16.41
C CYS A 328 -20.93 9.32 15.30
N GLY A 329 -22.23 9.24 15.00
CA GLY A 329 -22.87 10.13 14.03
C GLY A 329 -22.77 11.61 14.40
N MET A 330 -22.94 11.96 15.68
CA MET A 330 -22.74 13.33 16.16
C MET A 330 -21.28 13.80 16.00
N SER A 331 -20.31 12.94 16.36
CA SER A 331 -18.88 13.23 16.25
C SER A 331 -18.48 13.47 14.79
N LEU A 332 -18.94 12.61 13.87
CA LEU A 332 -18.68 12.72 12.44
C LEU A 332 -19.51 13.82 11.77
N GLY A 333 -20.61 14.26 12.36
CA GLY A 333 -21.35 15.46 11.93
C GLY A 333 -20.49 16.71 11.90
N ARG A 334 -19.46 16.83 12.76
CA ARG A 334 -18.49 17.95 12.74
C ARG A 334 -17.68 18.03 11.45
N VAL A 335 -17.52 16.91 10.74
CA VAL A 335 -16.87 16.84 9.43
C VAL A 335 -17.87 16.67 8.29
N GLY A 336 -19.17 16.88 8.52
CA GLY A 336 -20.22 16.82 7.50
C GLY A 336 -20.77 15.41 7.22
N LEU A 337 -20.55 14.47 8.13
CA LEU A 337 -20.92 13.05 7.98
C LEU A 337 -21.95 12.61 9.04
N ASP A 338 -23.03 13.38 9.25
CA ASP A 338 -24.07 13.01 10.22
C ASP A 338 -25.06 12.00 9.60
N PHE A 339 -25.02 10.75 10.09
CA PHE A 339 -25.86 9.65 9.63
C PHE A 339 -26.88 9.20 10.68
N ARG A 340 -27.11 9.96 11.76
CA ARG A 340 -28.00 9.54 12.86
C ARG A 340 -29.42 9.21 12.40
N GLY A 341 -29.93 9.94 11.42
CA GLY A 341 -31.24 9.65 10.80
C GLY A 341 -31.34 8.27 10.14
N LEU A 342 -30.22 7.71 9.68
CA LEU A 342 -30.16 6.39 9.05
C LEU A 342 -30.08 5.25 10.07
N LEU A 343 -29.69 5.53 11.31
CA LEU A 343 -29.63 4.52 12.38
C LEU A 343 -31.03 4.13 12.87
N VAL A 344 -31.94 5.10 12.95
CA VAL A 344 -33.29 4.92 13.51
C VAL A 344 -34.00 3.67 12.97
N PRO A 345 -34.19 3.48 11.65
CA PRO A 345 -34.91 2.31 11.13
C PRO A 345 -34.21 0.97 11.45
N LEU A 346 -32.88 0.95 11.54
CA LEU A 346 -32.11 -0.27 11.84
C LEU A 346 -32.36 -0.76 13.27
N PHE A 347 -32.34 0.16 14.24
CA PHE A 347 -32.58 -0.16 15.64
C PHE A 347 -34.05 -0.40 15.92
N GLU A 348 -34.95 0.35 15.30
CA GLU A 348 -36.40 0.12 15.43
C GLU A 348 -36.79 -1.29 14.99
N ALA A 349 -36.26 -1.76 13.85
CA ALA A 349 -36.49 -3.12 13.37
C ALA A 349 -36.05 -4.17 14.39
N GLN A 350 -34.88 -3.97 15.03
CA GLN A 350 -34.38 -4.90 16.04
C GLN A 350 -35.18 -4.86 17.35
N VAL A 351 -35.51 -3.66 17.85
CA VAL A 351 -36.35 -3.48 19.05
C VAL A 351 -37.69 -4.20 18.87
N LEU A 352 -38.36 -3.97 17.74
CA LEU A 352 -39.64 -4.59 17.45
C LEU A 352 -39.51 -6.11 17.40
N ARG A 353 -38.45 -6.64 16.79
CA ARG A 353 -38.23 -8.08 16.70
C ARG A 353 -37.92 -8.73 18.04
N LEU A 354 -37.09 -8.11 18.87
CA LEU A 354 -36.82 -8.59 20.23
C LEU A 354 -38.11 -8.64 21.06
N TYR A 355 -38.90 -7.56 21.01
CA TYR A 355 -40.17 -7.49 21.71
C TYR A 355 -41.16 -8.56 21.23
N ALA A 356 -41.35 -8.69 19.91
CA ALA A 356 -42.23 -9.69 19.32
C ALA A 356 -41.83 -11.12 19.71
N ASN A 357 -40.54 -11.44 19.67
CA ASN A 357 -40.03 -12.76 20.04
C ASN A 357 -40.25 -13.05 21.54
N SER A 358 -40.00 -12.07 22.41
CA SER A 358 -40.21 -12.22 23.85
C SER A 358 -41.69 -12.39 24.22
N VAL A 359 -42.57 -11.61 23.59
CA VAL A 359 -44.02 -11.74 23.77
C VAL A 359 -44.51 -13.11 23.27
N LYS A 360 -44.06 -13.53 22.09
CA LYS A 360 -44.39 -14.85 21.53
C LYS A 360 -43.92 -15.99 22.43
N ALA A 361 -42.67 -15.93 22.92
CA ALA A 361 -42.15 -16.94 23.85
C ALA A 361 -42.98 -17.01 25.15
N ALA A 362 -43.42 -15.86 25.68
CA ALA A 362 -44.30 -15.81 26.84
C ALA A 362 -45.68 -16.43 26.56
N THR A 363 -46.28 -16.16 25.39
CA THR A 363 -47.56 -16.76 25.01
C THR A 363 -47.44 -18.25 24.74
N ASP A 364 -46.39 -18.71 24.06
CA ASP A 364 -46.18 -20.12 23.75
C ASP A 364 -45.96 -20.93 25.03
N MET A 365 -45.17 -20.40 25.98
CA MET A 365 -44.98 -21.00 27.30
C MET A 365 -46.29 -21.06 28.09
N PHE A 366 -47.12 -20.01 28.01
CA PHE A 366 -48.45 -19.99 28.64
C PHE A 366 -49.35 -21.09 28.08
N VAL A 367 -49.44 -21.21 26.74
CA VAL A 367 -50.28 -22.22 26.08
C VAL A 367 -49.83 -23.63 26.47
N MET A 368 -48.52 -23.90 26.43
CA MET A 368 -47.96 -25.18 26.84
C MET A 368 -48.27 -25.51 28.31
N LEU A 369 -48.09 -24.54 29.20
CA LEU A 369 -48.37 -24.74 30.63
C LEU A 369 -49.87 -24.94 30.88
N LEU A 370 -50.74 -24.21 30.19
CA LEU A 370 -52.20 -24.35 30.32
C LEU A 370 -52.68 -25.76 29.98
N ASP A 371 -52.10 -26.38 28.96
CA ASP A 371 -52.48 -27.73 28.50
C ASP A 371 -52.14 -28.81 29.56
N VAL A 372 -50.98 -28.67 30.21
CA VAL A 372 -50.47 -29.63 31.20
C VAL A 372 -50.95 -29.32 32.64
N HIS A 373 -51.41 -28.09 32.91
CA HIS A 373 -51.77 -27.65 34.25
C HIS A 373 -52.98 -28.39 34.82
N LYS A 374 -52.89 -28.76 36.11
CA LYS A 374 -53.97 -29.37 36.89
C LYS A 374 -54.57 -28.32 37.83
N TRP A 375 -55.87 -28.05 37.65
CA TRP A 375 -56.62 -27.09 38.46
C TRP A 375 -56.98 -27.69 39.80
N VAL A 376 -56.18 -27.43 40.83
CA VAL A 376 -56.37 -27.95 42.20
C VAL A 376 -56.30 -26.81 43.21
N ALA A 377 -56.97 -26.97 44.35
CA ALA A 377 -56.90 -26.02 45.45
C ALA A 377 -55.45 -25.78 45.92
N MET A 378 -55.15 -24.52 46.21
CA MET A 378 -53.84 -24.08 46.66
C MET A 378 -53.43 -24.78 47.98
N PRO A 379 -52.17 -25.27 48.11
CA PRO A 379 -51.67 -25.81 49.37
C PRO A 379 -51.76 -24.77 50.51
N ALA A 380 -52.14 -25.20 51.72
CA ALA A 380 -52.39 -24.32 52.86
C ALA A 380 -51.23 -23.37 53.22
N VAL A 381 -50.01 -23.69 52.82
CA VAL A 381 -48.81 -22.85 53.02
C VAL A 381 -48.85 -21.59 52.13
N ALA A 382 -49.31 -21.70 50.88
CA ALA A 382 -49.43 -20.56 49.97
C ALA A 382 -50.67 -19.68 50.29
N ALA A 383 -51.73 -20.28 50.85
CA ALA A 383 -52.89 -19.53 51.35
C ALA A 383 -52.53 -18.58 52.52
N ARG A 384 -51.55 -18.96 53.36
CA ARG A 384 -51.03 -18.10 54.44
C ARG A 384 -50.24 -16.89 53.93
N VAL A 385 -49.52 -17.04 52.81
CA VAL A 385 -48.81 -15.93 52.14
C VAL A 385 -49.80 -14.92 51.57
N ARG A 386 -50.93 -15.38 51.00
CA ARG A 386 -52.03 -14.52 50.55
C ARG A 386 -52.65 -13.71 51.69
N GLN A 387 -52.88 -14.33 52.85
CA GLN A 387 -53.41 -13.62 54.03
C GLN A 387 -52.40 -12.60 54.59
N ALA A 388 -51.10 -12.92 54.63
CA ALA A 388 -50.07 -11.98 55.08
C ALA A 388 -49.87 -10.79 54.11
N GLY A 389 -50.08 -10.98 52.80
CA GLY A 389 -50.04 -9.91 51.80
C GLY A 389 -51.29 -9.02 51.77
N SER A 390 -52.43 -9.51 52.29
CA SER A 390 -53.69 -8.75 52.35
C SER A 390 -53.94 -8.04 53.68
N THR A 391 -53.09 -8.23 54.70
CA THR A 391 -53.20 -7.58 56.03
C THR A 391 -52.57 -6.18 56.09
N ALA A 392 -52.26 -5.56 54.95
CA ALA A 392 -51.88 -4.14 54.94
C ALA A 392 -53.11 -3.25 55.24
N ASP A 393 -52.97 -2.41 56.26
CA ASP A 393 -53.98 -1.52 56.86
C ASP A 393 -54.73 -0.65 55.81
N PRO A 394 -56.08 -0.62 55.80
CA PRO A 394 -56.86 0.18 54.84
C PRO A 394 -56.69 1.71 54.98
N SER A 395 -56.04 2.19 56.04
CA SER A 395 -55.90 3.61 56.37
C SER A 395 -54.69 4.31 55.75
N THR A 396 -53.83 3.60 55.02
CA THR A 396 -52.76 4.22 54.22
C THR A 396 -53.30 4.59 52.84
N PRO A 397 -53.13 5.84 52.37
CA PRO A 397 -53.54 6.22 51.03
C PRO A 397 -52.77 5.33 50.05
N LYS A 398 -53.49 4.56 49.24
CA LYS A 398 -52.91 3.86 48.09
C LYS A 398 -52.37 4.91 47.12
N GLY A 399 -51.13 5.33 47.34
CA GLY A 399 -50.33 5.91 46.27
C GLY A 399 -50.34 4.94 45.10
N GLU A 400 -50.25 5.47 43.88
CA GLU A 400 -50.31 4.78 42.60
C GLU A 400 -49.17 3.73 42.37
N ASP A 401 -48.48 3.36 43.44
CA ASP A 401 -47.17 2.71 43.50
C ASP A 401 -47.19 1.26 44.02
N SER A 402 -48.31 0.53 43.88
CA SER A 402 -48.20 -0.94 43.90
C SER A 402 -47.70 -1.40 42.54
N ALA A 403 -46.38 -1.33 42.33
CA ALA A 403 -45.72 -1.70 41.08
C ALA A 403 -45.47 -3.22 40.92
N GLY A 404 -45.92 -4.02 41.89
CA GLY A 404 -45.79 -5.48 41.86
C GLY A 404 -46.95 -6.18 41.14
N PRO A 405 -46.74 -7.42 40.65
CA PRO A 405 -47.79 -8.21 40.03
C PRO A 405 -48.94 -8.50 41.02
N PRO A 406 -50.20 -8.61 40.54
CA PRO A 406 -51.36 -8.89 41.40
C PRO A 406 -51.18 -10.16 42.24
N TYR A 407 -51.39 -10.07 43.56
CA TYR A 407 -51.30 -11.23 44.48
C TYR A 407 -52.27 -12.37 44.14
N ALA A 408 -53.35 -12.09 43.41
CA ALA A 408 -54.28 -13.08 42.88
C ALA A 408 -53.62 -14.08 41.90
N LEU A 409 -52.45 -13.76 41.34
CA LEU A 409 -51.74 -14.63 40.40
C LEU A 409 -51.04 -15.81 41.08
N LEU A 410 -50.82 -15.75 42.39
CA LEU A 410 -50.22 -16.87 43.14
C LEU A 410 -51.08 -18.14 43.05
N GLU A 411 -52.39 -18.00 42.79
CA GLU A 411 -53.36 -19.10 42.66
C GLU A 411 -53.43 -19.71 41.26
N HIS A 412 -52.82 -19.06 40.27
CA HIS A 412 -52.98 -19.39 38.87
C HIS A 412 -51.61 -19.41 38.18
N ALA A 413 -50.89 -20.51 38.33
CA ALA A 413 -49.54 -20.68 37.80
C ALA A 413 -49.42 -20.34 36.29
N PRO A 414 -50.34 -20.76 35.40
CA PRO A 414 -50.29 -20.35 33.99
C PRO A 414 -50.34 -18.84 33.80
N LEU A 415 -51.21 -18.14 34.53
CA LEU A 415 -51.35 -16.68 34.44
C LEU A 415 -50.14 -15.94 35.00
N ALA A 416 -49.55 -16.47 36.09
CA ALA A 416 -48.31 -15.92 36.66
C ALA A 416 -47.15 -16.04 35.66
N VAL A 417 -47.02 -17.17 34.97
CA VAL A 417 -45.99 -17.38 33.95
C VAL A 417 -46.17 -16.44 32.75
N LEU A 418 -47.40 -16.29 32.25
CA LEU A 418 -47.70 -15.32 31.18
C LEU A 418 -47.34 -13.90 31.62
N THR A 419 -47.80 -13.49 32.80
CA THR A 419 -47.56 -12.14 33.33
C THR A 419 -46.07 -11.88 33.47
N ASN A 420 -45.32 -12.80 34.06
CA ASN A 420 -43.87 -12.67 34.23
C ASN A 420 -43.13 -12.61 32.88
N GLY A 421 -43.55 -13.41 31.89
CA GLY A 421 -42.98 -13.37 30.55
C GLY A 421 -43.23 -12.03 29.84
N LEU A 422 -44.45 -11.49 29.93
CA LEU A 422 -44.76 -10.17 29.37
C LEU A 422 -44.02 -9.04 30.11
N LEU A 423 -43.89 -9.12 31.44
CA LEU A 423 -43.08 -8.18 32.22
C LEU A 423 -41.60 -8.27 31.85
N ALA A 424 -41.07 -9.46 31.56
CA ALA A 424 -39.71 -9.61 31.06
C ALA A 424 -39.55 -8.95 29.68
N ALA A 425 -40.50 -9.13 28.76
CA ALA A 425 -40.51 -8.44 27.47
C ALA A 425 -40.54 -6.90 27.63
N PHE A 426 -41.30 -6.38 28.61
CA PHE A 426 -41.31 -4.96 28.96
C PHE A 426 -39.98 -4.49 29.56
N ASN A 427 -39.34 -5.31 30.39
CA ASN A 427 -38.04 -4.98 30.97
C ASN A 427 -36.95 -4.85 29.91
N GLU A 428 -37.00 -5.66 28.85
CA GLU A 428 -36.10 -5.49 27.71
C GLU A 428 -36.46 -4.24 26.88
N LEU A 429 -37.76 -4.04 26.59
CA LEU A 429 -38.24 -2.92 25.78
C LEU A 429 -37.94 -1.55 26.41
N ARG A 430 -38.08 -1.39 27.73
CA ARG A 430 -37.94 -0.09 28.41
C ARG A 430 -36.57 0.56 28.21
N HIS A 431 -35.54 -0.23 27.92
CA HIS A 431 -34.18 0.27 27.69
C HIS A 431 -34.08 1.01 26.35
N CYS A 432 -34.91 0.65 25.37
CA CYS A 432 -34.97 1.28 24.05
C CYS A 432 -36.42 1.20 23.53
N ALA A 433 -37.24 2.18 23.91
CA ALA A 433 -38.66 2.26 23.55
C ALA A 433 -38.95 3.47 22.64
N PRO A 434 -38.66 3.38 21.32
CA PRO A 434 -38.95 4.46 20.38
C PRO A 434 -40.45 4.79 20.32
N LEU A 435 -40.80 6.08 20.37
CA LEU A 435 -42.19 6.55 20.28
C LEU A 435 -42.87 6.14 18.96
N SER A 436 -42.09 6.08 17.88
CA SER A 436 -42.49 5.60 16.54
C SER A 436 -43.02 4.17 16.54
N LEU A 437 -42.55 3.32 17.46
CA LEU A 437 -42.96 1.92 17.57
C LEU A 437 -44.16 1.71 18.49
N CYS A 438 -44.64 2.74 19.17
CA CYS A 438 -45.67 2.61 20.20
C CYS A 438 -46.92 1.86 19.72
N SER A 439 -47.42 2.20 18.53
CA SER A 439 -48.58 1.54 17.92
C SER A 439 -48.32 0.08 17.54
N SER A 440 -47.15 -0.21 16.94
CA SER A 440 -46.76 -1.57 16.54
C SER A 440 -46.56 -2.48 17.74
N VAL A 441 -45.89 -1.99 18.79
CA VAL A 441 -45.71 -2.70 20.06
C VAL A 441 -47.06 -2.94 20.73
N ALA A 442 -47.94 -1.94 20.75
CA ALA A 442 -49.28 -2.10 21.30
C ALA A 442 -50.10 -3.15 20.54
N ALA A 443 -50.03 -3.17 19.21
CA ALA A 443 -50.73 -4.15 18.39
C ALA A 443 -50.27 -5.59 18.68
N ILE A 444 -48.96 -5.81 18.81
CA ILE A 444 -48.38 -7.12 19.19
C ILE A 444 -48.90 -7.56 20.57
N LEU A 445 -48.89 -6.63 21.54
CA LEU A 445 -49.39 -6.92 22.88
C LEU A 445 -50.89 -7.23 22.89
N GLN A 446 -51.68 -6.44 22.16
CA GLN A 446 -53.12 -6.63 22.04
C GLN A 446 -53.43 -8.02 21.44
N GLU A 447 -52.74 -8.39 20.36
CA GLU A 447 -52.92 -9.70 19.72
C GLU A 447 -52.53 -10.86 20.66
N ALA A 448 -51.42 -10.70 21.41
CA ALA A 448 -50.98 -11.69 22.39
C ALA A 448 -51.99 -11.89 23.52
N LEU A 449 -52.56 -10.80 24.06
CA LEU A 449 -53.60 -10.86 25.09
C LEU A 449 -54.90 -11.46 24.56
N GLU A 450 -55.37 -11.03 23.38
CA GLU A 450 -56.53 -11.62 22.71
C GLU A 450 -56.32 -13.10 22.41
N GLY A 451 -55.12 -13.50 22.01
CA GLY A 451 -54.72 -14.89 21.80
C GLY A 451 -54.80 -15.72 23.08
N ALA A 452 -54.18 -15.24 24.16
CA ALA A 452 -54.21 -15.93 25.46
C ALA A 452 -55.64 -16.11 26.00
N VAL A 453 -56.47 -15.07 25.91
CA VAL A 453 -57.89 -15.12 26.32
C VAL A 453 -58.69 -16.08 25.43
N ARG A 454 -58.47 -16.09 24.11
CA ARG A 454 -59.11 -17.05 23.19
C ARG A 454 -58.71 -18.50 23.51
N VAL A 455 -57.45 -18.75 23.84
CA VAL A 455 -56.99 -20.10 24.23
C VAL A 455 -57.68 -20.57 25.52
N MET A 456 -57.83 -19.69 26.51
CA MET A 456 -58.60 -20.02 27.73
C MET A 456 -60.08 -20.26 27.43
N ALA A 457 -60.70 -19.45 26.58
CA ALA A 457 -62.10 -19.65 26.18
C ALA A 457 -62.29 -20.98 25.44
N HIS A 458 -61.34 -21.36 24.59
CA HIS A 458 -61.33 -22.66 23.92
C HIS A 458 -61.15 -23.81 24.91
N TYR A 459 -60.26 -23.67 25.89
CA TYR A 459 -60.06 -24.64 26.97
C TYR A 459 -61.36 -24.85 27.77
N ARG A 460 -62.07 -23.75 28.10
CA ARG A 460 -63.38 -23.77 28.77
C ARG A 460 -64.41 -24.59 27.99
N ALA A 461 -64.45 -24.44 26.66
CA ALA A 461 -65.45 -25.07 25.81
C ALA A 461 -65.15 -26.54 25.51
N THR A 462 -63.88 -26.97 25.54
CA THR A 462 -63.46 -28.30 25.06
C THR A 462 -63.12 -29.30 26.16
N ARG A 463 -62.70 -28.86 27.35
CA ARG A 463 -62.35 -29.76 28.45
C ARG A 463 -63.48 -29.92 29.45
N ALA A 464 -63.92 -31.16 29.63
CA ALA A 464 -64.79 -31.55 30.75
C ALA A 464 -63.96 -31.53 32.05
N LEU A 465 -64.01 -30.43 32.78
CA LEU A 465 -63.43 -30.33 34.13
C LEU A 465 -64.43 -30.89 35.14
N GLU A 466 -63.96 -31.70 36.10
CA GLU A 466 -64.75 -32.08 37.28
C GLU A 466 -65.20 -30.83 38.05
N ASP A 467 -66.36 -30.89 38.73
CA ASP A 467 -67.02 -29.73 39.35
C ASP A 467 -66.10 -28.91 40.28
N THR A 468 -65.20 -29.56 41.01
CA THR A 468 -64.22 -28.89 41.90
C THR A 468 -63.10 -28.19 41.15
N ASN A 469 -62.65 -28.75 40.02
CA ASN A 469 -61.57 -28.21 39.20
C ASN A 469 -62.07 -27.05 38.31
N SER A 470 -63.35 -27.09 37.96
CA SER A 470 -64.07 -26.03 37.24
C SER A 470 -64.05 -24.71 38.01
N VAL A 471 -64.28 -24.73 39.33
CA VAL A 471 -64.26 -23.51 40.18
C VAL A 471 -62.90 -22.80 40.14
N HIS A 472 -61.80 -23.55 40.17
CA HIS A 472 -60.45 -22.98 40.12
C HIS A 472 -60.09 -22.41 38.75
N PHE A 473 -60.57 -23.03 37.68
CA PHE A 473 -60.41 -22.51 36.33
C PHE A 473 -61.26 -21.25 36.07
N GLU A 474 -62.49 -21.20 36.59
CA GLU A 474 -63.34 -20.00 36.51
C GLU A 474 -62.77 -18.82 37.30
N ALA A 475 -62.17 -19.10 38.46
CA ALA A 475 -61.39 -18.11 39.20
C ALA A 475 -60.21 -17.58 38.37
N ALA A 476 -59.50 -18.46 37.64
CA ALA A 476 -58.42 -18.06 36.74
C ALA A 476 -58.92 -17.20 35.57
N CYS A 477 -60.06 -17.55 34.97
CA CYS A 477 -60.67 -16.74 33.91
C CYS A 477 -61.04 -15.33 34.43
N THR A 478 -61.58 -15.26 35.65
CA THR A 478 -61.90 -13.98 36.32
C THR A 478 -60.64 -13.18 36.63
N ALA A 479 -59.56 -13.84 37.07
CA ALA A 479 -58.27 -13.19 37.31
C ALA A 479 -57.63 -12.68 36.01
N MET A 480 -57.75 -13.43 34.91
CA MET A 480 -57.27 -13.00 33.59
C MET A 480 -57.95 -11.71 33.15
N THR A 481 -59.28 -11.64 33.19
CA THR A 481 -60.04 -10.48 32.70
C THR A 481 -60.02 -9.30 33.65
N GLY A 482 -60.11 -9.54 34.97
CA GLY A 482 -60.23 -8.50 35.99
C GLY A 482 -58.90 -8.00 36.55
N SER A 483 -57.82 -8.79 36.46
CA SER A 483 -56.52 -8.43 37.06
C SER A 483 -55.37 -8.43 36.05
N VAL A 484 -55.14 -9.51 35.30
CA VAL A 484 -53.96 -9.64 34.42
C VAL A 484 -54.00 -8.65 33.26
N VAL A 485 -55.06 -8.66 32.44
CA VAL A 485 -55.16 -7.79 31.26
C VAL A 485 -55.11 -6.30 31.65
N PRO A 486 -55.87 -5.81 32.64
CA PRO A 486 -55.77 -4.43 33.09
C PRO A 486 -54.38 -4.07 33.63
N TYR A 487 -53.75 -4.98 34.38
CA TYR A 487 -52.41 -4.76 34.93
C TYR A 487 -51.35 -4.64 33.83
N ILE A 488 -51.36 -5.55 32.85
CA ILE A 488 -50.43 -5.50 31.70
C ILE A 488 -50.65 -4.23 30.86
N ALA A 489 -51.90 -3.83 30.63
CA ALA A 489 -52.21 -2.57 29.94
C ALA A 489 -51.68 -1.35 30.71
N ALA A 490 -51.79 -1.35 32.05
CA ALA A 490 -51.23 -0.30 32.89
C ALA A 490 -49.69 -0.28 32.83
N CYS A 491 -49.04 -1.45 32.86
CA CYS A 491 -47.59 -1.56 32.67
C CYS A 491 -47.13 -1.01 31.32
N PHE A 492 -47.86 -1.30 30.23
CA PHE A 492 -47.61 -0.69 28.92
C PHE A 492 -47.71 0.83 28.96
N GLY A 493 -48.75 1.38 29.62
CA GLY A 493 -48.91 2.82 29.81
C GLY A 493 -47.81 3.49 30.64
N ARG A 494 -47.07 2.74 31.46
CA ARG A 494 -45.88 3.23 32.18
C ARG A 494 -44.65 3.33 31.27
N ILE A 495 -44.54 2.46 30.26
CA ILE A 495 -43.44 2.52 29.27
C ILE A 495 -43.70 3.64 28.26
N TYR A 496 -44.94 3.81 27.83
CA TYR A 496 -45.38 4.88 26.94
C TYR A 496 -46.41 5.78 27.64
N PRO A 497 -45.95 6.81 28.39
CA PRO A 497 -46.84 7.73 29.10
C PRO A 497 -47.91 8.33 28.18
N GLY A 498 -49.17 8.25 28.61
CA GLY A 498 -50.32 8.78 27.86
C GLY A 498 -50.86 7.86 26.74
N GLN A 499 -50.19 6.74 26.44
CA GLN A 499 -50.56 5.83 25.35
C GLN A 499 -51.25 4.53 25.81
N GLY A 500 -51.61 4.41 27.09
CA GLY A 500 -52.27 3.22 27.64
C GLY A 500 -53.62 2.88 26.98
N LYS A 501 -54.26 3.85 26.30
CA LYS A 501 -55.52 3.64 25.56
C LYS A 501 -55.35 2.83 24.26
N LEU A 502 -54.12 2.60 23.79
CA LEU A 502 -53.85 1.75 22.64
C LEU A 502 -54.16 0.27 22.92
N ILE A 503 -54.14 -0.14 24.20
CA ILE A 503 -54.53 -1.48 24.62
C ILE A 503 -56.01 -1.46 24.99
N ASP A 504 -56.84 -2.07 24.15
CA ASP A 504 -58.28 -2.20 24.42
C ASP A 504 -58.54 -3.43 25.30
N VAL A 505 -58.60 -3.17 26.60
CA VAL A 505 -58.88 -4.17 27.65
C VAL A 505 -60.23 -4.87 27.43
N ARG A 506 -61.25 -4.16 26.92
CA ARG A 506 -62.58 -4.76 26.69
C ARG A 506 -62.53 -5.73 25.53
N ARG A 507 -61.89 -5.32 24.44
CA ARG A 507 -61.68 -6.17 23.26
C ARG A 507 -60.80 -7.39 23.61
N ALA A 508 -59.73 -7.19 24.38
CA ALA A 508 -58.84 -8.26 24.80
C ALA A 508 -59.55 -9.34 25.63
N THR A 509 -60.54 -8.96 26.46
CA THR A 509 -61.25 -9.86 27.37
C THR A 509 -62.55 -10.43 26.80
N ALA A 510 -62.97 -10.01 25.60
CA ALA A 510 -64.29 -10.30 25.04
C ALA A 510 -64.60 -11.81 24.95
N ALA A 511 -63.65 -12.64 24.54
CA ALA A 511 -63.89 -14.08 24.34
C ALA A 511 -64.19 -14.86 25.63
N LEU A 512 -63.71 -14.40 26.79
CA LEU A 512 -64.04 -15.02 28.10
C LEU A 512 -65.30 -14.43 28.74
N ASN A 513 -65.68 -13.21 28.35
CA ASN A 513 -66.87 -12.51 28.84
C ASN A 513 -68.13 -12.80 28.00
N ALA A 514 -67.98 -13.38 26.81
CA ALA A 514 -69.10 -13.87 26.01
C ALA A 514 -69.75 -15.10 26.68
N PRO A 515 -71.09 -15.24 26.62
CA PRO A 515 -71.76 -16.42 27.15
C PRO A 515 -71.26 -17.69 26.43
N PRO A 516 -71.10 -18.84 27.13
CA PRO A 516 -70.65 -20.07 26.50
C PRO A 516 -71.61 -20.46 25.36
N PRO A 517 -71.11 -21.03 24.25
CA PRO A 517 -71.98 -21.48 23.17
C PRO A 517 -72.95 -22.52 23.74
N VAL A 518 -74.25 -22.26 23.60
CA VAL A 518 -75.30 -23.21 23.95
C VAL A 518 -75.11 -24.43 23.05
N VAL A 519 -74.69 -25.55 23.63
CA VAL A 519 -74.76 -26.85 22.96
C VAL A 519 -76.24 -27.18 22.85
N GLU A 520 -76.84 -26.97 21.69
CA GLU A 520 -78.17 -27.52 21.40
C GLU A 520 -78.08 -29.04 21.48
N GLU A 521 -78.56 -29.62 22.58
CA GLU A 521 -78.86 -31.04 22.67
C GLU A 521 -79.83 -31.42 21.55
N GLY A 522 -79.39 -32.36 20.70
CA GLY A 522 -80.15 -32.85 19.57
C GLY A 522 -81.55 -33.31 19.96
N THR A 523 -82.55 -32.69 19.34
CA THR A 523 -83.94 -33.17 19.35
C THR A 523 -84.02 -34.43 18.47
N PRO A 524 -84.69 -35.51 18.93
CA PRO A 524 -84.82 -36.73 18.13
C PRO A 524 -85.83 -36.52 17.00
N GLN A 525 -85.41 -36.71 15.75
CA GLN A 525 -86.32 -36.79 14.60
C GLN A 525 -87.29 -37.99 14.76
N PRO A 526 -88.60 -37.81 14.53
CA PRO A 526 -89.49 -38.95 14.36
C PRO A 526 -89.37 -39.50 12.94
N ALA A 527 -89.33 -40.83 12.87
CA ALA A 527 -89.42 -41.59 11.64
C ALA A 527 -90.70 -41.24 10.86
N SER A 528 -90.55 -40.91 9.58
CA SER A 528 -91.61 -41.11 8.60
C SER A 528 -91.02 -41.79 7.37
N SER A 529 -91.48 -43.03 7.21
CA SER A 529 -91.47 -43.77 5.97
C SER A 529 -92.23 -42.99 4.91
N ASP A 530 -91.62 -42.80 3.73
CA ASP A 530 -92.37 -42.99 2.50
C ASP A 530 -91.46 -43.43 1.35
N THR A 531 -92.02 -44.37 0.62
CA THR A 531 -91.39 -45.18 -0.41
C THR A 531 -92.00 -44.71 -1.73
N SER A 532 -91.19 -44.37 -2.74
CA SER A 532 -91.36 -44.79 -4.14
C SER A 532 -90.67 -43.89 -5.17
N ALA A 533 -89.78 -44.54 -5.93
CA ALA A 533 -89.64 -44.53 -7.39
C ALA A 533 -89.35 -43.24 -8.17
N LEU A 534 -88.21 -43.26 -8.90
CA LEU A 534 -88.04 -43.08 -10.37
C LEU A 534 -86.60 -42.57 -10.65
N THR A 535 -85.63 -43.46 -10.89
CA THR A 535 -85.06 -43.85 -12.22
C THR A 535 -84.55 -42.73 -13.14
N SER A 536 -83.27 -42.90 -13.53
CA SER A 536 -82.56 -42.50 -14.76
C SER A 536 -82.42 -41.01 -15.09
N ALA A 537 -81.21 -40.46 -14.99
CA ALA A 537 -80.18 -40.48 -16.04
C ALA A 537 -78.84 -40.01 -15.44
#